data_AF-A0A225CCA9-F1
#
_entry.id   AF-A0A225CCA9-F1
#
_cell.length_a   1.000
_cell.length_b   1.000
_cell.length_c   1.000
_cell.angle_alpha   90.00
_cell.angle_beta   90.00
_cell.angle_gamma   90.00
#
_symmetry.space_group_name_H-M   'P 1'
#
loop_
_entity.id
_entity.type
_entity.pdbx_description
1 polymer ?
#
loop_
_entity_poly.entity_id
_entity_poly.type
_entity_poly.pdbx_seq_one_letter_code
_entity_poly.pdbx_strand_id
1 'polypeptide(L)'
;MGHGPHDALSRDEVAARLAEGCAWRIAWCSGGRLPDASGAGRPLPAGVLERVPSPAKLRGGRLPSGRNWMLVIEREEDGRPVLLFDEGPEDRFV
;
A
#
# COMPACT_ATOMS: atom_id res chain seq x y z
N MET A 1 -5.30 -13.76 12.17
CA MET A 1 -3.83 -13.74 12.07
C MET A 1 -3.44 -12.33 11.68
N GLY A 2 -2.71 -11.63 12.55
CA GLY A 2 -2.34 -10.23 12.29
C GLY A 2 -1.28 -10.17 11.20
N HIS A 3 -1.60 -9.50 10.10
CA HIS A 3 -0.64 -9.24 9.03
C HIS A 3 0.33 -8.21 9.54
N GLY A 4 1.45 -8.74 10.01
CA GLY A 4 2.58 -7.94 10.43
C GLY A 4 3.19 -7.21 9.24
N PRO A 5 3.99 -6.19 9.53
CA PRO A 5 4.67 -5.38 8.52
C PRO A 5 5.49 -6.13 7.45
N HIS A 6 5.88 -7.38 7.71
CA HIS A 6 6.67 -8.24 6.81
C HIS A 6 5.99 -8.63 5.49
N ASP A 7 4.66 -8.51 5.39
CA ASP A 7 3.92 -8.83 4.16
C ASP A 7 3.76 -7.61 3.23
N ALA A 8 4.37 -6.46 3.56
CA ALA A 8 4.22 -5.24 2.78
C ALA A 8 4.98 -5.33 1.45
N LEU A 9 4.26 -5.12 0.34
CA LEU A 9 4.79 -4.98 -1.00
C LEU A 9 5.52 -3.65 -1.15
N SER A 10 6.65 -3.69 -1.85
CA SER A 10 7.35 -2.50 -2.28
C SER A 10 6.62 -1.81 -3.43
N ARG A 11 6.95 -0.53 -3.65
CA ARG A 11 6.41 0.26 -4.76
C ARG A 11 6.55 -0.42 -6.12
N ASP A 12 7.66 -1.11 -6.37
CA ASP A 12 7.94 -1.72 -7.66
C ASP A 12 7.08 -2.98 -7.87
N GLU A 13 6.88 -3.77 -6.81
CA GLU A 13 5.96 -4.93 -6.82
C GLU A 13 4.52 -4.49 -7.00
N VAL A 14 4.09 -3.44 -6.30
CA VAL A 14 2.76 -2.84 -6.47
C VAL A 14 2.56 -2.37 -7.92
N ALA A 15 3.55 -1.70 -8.50
CA ALA A 15 3.48 -1.25 -9.89
C ALA A 15 3.34 -2.40 -10.88
N ALA A 16 4.00 -3.54 -10.63
CA ALA A 16 3.87 -4.75 -11.43
C ALA A 16 2.45 -5.35 -11.34
N ARG A 17 1.90 -5.53 -10.14
CA ARG A 17 0.54 -6.06 -9.94
C ARG A 17 -0.53 -5.18 -10.58
N LEU A 18 -0.37 -3.86 -10.52
CA LEU A 18 -1.29 -2.94 -11.20
C LEU A 18 -1.20 -3.03 -12.73
N ALA A 19 -0.02 -3.36 -13.29
CA ALA A 19 0.14 -3.58 -14.72
C ALA A 19 -0.53 -4.89 -15.18
N GLU A 20 -0.63 -5.89 -14.29
CA GLU A 20 -1.37 -7.13 -14.51
C GLU A 20 -2.89 -6.98 -14.37
N GLY A 21 -3.38 -5.79 -13.99
CA GLY A 21 -4.82 -5.53 -13.81
C GLY A 21 -5.35 -5.93 -12.43
N CYS A 22 -4.47 -6.12 -11.44
CA CYS A 22 -4.85 -6.49 -10.09
C CYS A 22 -5.82 -5.47 -9.48
N ALA A 23 -6.84 -5.97 -8.78
CA ALA A 23 -7.79 -5.13 -8.05
C ALA A 23 -7.07 -4.43 -6.89
N TRP A 24 -7.54 -3.24 -6.53
CA TRP A 24 -6.98 -2.48 -5.43
C TRP A 24 -8.05 -1.74 -4.65
N ARG A 25 -7.78 -1.56 -3.35
CA ARG A 25 -8.61 -0.80 -2.42
C ARG A 25 -7.69 0.04 -1.53
N ILE A 26 -8.09 1.27 -1.29
CA ILE A 26 -7.40 2.22 -0.45
C ILE A 26 -8.31 2.55 0.71
N ALA A 27 -7.83 2.24 1.92
CA ALA A 27 -8.44 2.64 3.17
C ALA A 27 -7.56 3.70 3.81
N TRP A 28 -8.15 4.87 4.08
CA TRP A 28 -7.45 5.94 4.78
C TRP A 28 -7.79 5.88 6.27
N CYS A 29 -6.83 6.22 7.13
CA CYS A 29 -7.06 6.25 8.56
C CYS A 29 -8.00 7.41 8.95
N SER A 30 -8.63 7.32 10.12
CA SER A 30 -9.40 8.43 10.72
C SER A 30 -8.53 9.69 10.81
N GLY A 31 -8.87 10.73 10.04
CA GLY A 31 -8.09 11.97 9.91
C GLY A 31 -7.33 12.10 8.59
N GLY A 32 -7.31 11.05 7.76
CA GLY A 32 -6.87 11.09 6.38
C GLY A 32 -7.71 12.09 5.58
N ARG A 33 -7.04 12.94 4.78
CA ARG A 33 -7.71 13.98 3.98
C ARG A 33 -8.32 13.44 2.67
N LEU A 34 -8.09 12.17 2.36
CA LEU A 34 -8.47 11.56 1.10
C LEU A 34 -9.61 10.56 1.33
N PRO A 35 -10.58 10.50 0.41
CA PRO A 35 -11.65 9.53 0.48
C PRO A 35 -11.14 8.13 0.12
N ASP A 36 -11.76 7.12 0.71
CA ASP A 36 -11.55 5.73 0.32
C ASP A 36 -11.79 5.56 -1.19
N ALA A 37 -10.96 4.72 -1.81
CA ALA A 37 -11.00 4.52 -3.25
C ALA A 37 -10.77 3.04 -3.59
N SER A 38 -11.38 2.57 -4.65
CA SER A 38 -11.18 1.20 -5.14
C SER A 38 -11.21 1.16 -6.67
N GLY A 39 -10.51 0.20 -7.25
CA GLY A 39 -10.47 0.00 -8.70
C GLY A 39 -9.72 -1.28 -9.09
N ALA A 40 -9.40 -1.40 -10.37
CA ALA A 40 -8.60 -2.51 -10.89
C ALA A 40 -7.59 -2.01 -11.91
N GLY A 41 -6.35 -2.47 -11.80
CA GLY A 41 -5.23 -2.02 -12.61
C GLY A 41 -4.96 -0.52 -12.48
N ARG A 42 -4.41 0.08 -13.55
CA ARG A 42 -4.27 1.54 -13.64
C ARG A 42 -5.56 2.19 -14.14
N PRO A 43 -5.87 3.44 -13.72
CA PRO A 43 -5.05 4.34 -12.91
C PRO A 43 -5.31 4.23 -11.41
N LEU A 44 -4.25 4.37 -10.61
CA LEU A 44 -4.36 4.71 -9.19
C LEU A 44 -4.56 6.23 -9.01
N PRO A 45 -5.15 6.69 -7.90
CA PRO A 45 -5.16 8.10 -7.55
C PRO A 45 -3.75 8.69 -7.50
N ALA A 46 -3.62 9.96 -7.93
CA ALA A 46 -2.34 10.63 -8.05
C ALA A 46 -1.61 10.71 -6.69
N GLY A 47 -0.31 10.42 -6.67
CA GLY A 47 0.51 10.51 -5.47
C GLY A 47 0.45 9.28 -4.55
N VAL A 48 -0.42 8.29 -4.80
CA VAL A 48 -0.55 7.08 -3.97
C VAL A 48 0.68 6.20 -4.11
N LEU A 49 1.10 5.92 -5.35
CA LEU A 49 2.22 5.02 -5.62
C LEU A 49 3.55 5.59 -5.07
N GLU A 50 3.70 6.91 -5.08
CA GLU A 50 4.86 7.62 -4.55
C GLU A 50 4.94 7.57 -3.02
N ARG A 51 3.81 7.31 -2.35
CA ARG A 51 3.73 7.09 -0.90
C ARG A 51 3.97 5.63 -0.51
N VAL A 52 3.98 4.70 -1.47
CA VAL A 52 4.40 3.32 -1.20
C VAL A 52 5.93 3.29 -0.98
N PRO A 53 6.43 2.63 0.08
CA PRO A 53 7.86 2.55 0.33
C PRO A 53 8.59 1.81 -0.80
N SER A 54 9.80 2.27 -1.10
CA SER A 54 10.70 1.54 -2.00
C SER A 54 11.26 0.30 -1.29
N PRO A 55 11.78 -0.70 -2.04
CA PRO A 55 12.38 -1.90 -1.44
C PRO A 55 13.46 -1.57 -0.39
N ALA A 56 14.26 -0.53 -0.63
CA ALA A 56 15.30 -0.08 0.30
C ALA A 56 14.74 0.44 1.63
N LYS A 57 13.56 1.08 1.62
CA LYS A 57 12.91 1.58 2.85
C LYS A 57 12.30 0.46 3.67
N LEU A 58 11.71 -0.53 3.02
CA LEU A 58 11.20 -1.73 3.69
C LEU A 58 12.33 -2.50 4.38
N ARG A 59 13.48 -2.67 3.71
CA ARG A 59 14.67 -3.30 4.34
C ARG A 59 15.21 -2.55 5.56
N GLY A 60 14.93 -1.25 5.68
CA GLY A 60 15.35 -0.42 6.82
C GLY A 60 14.56 -0.68 8.09
N GLY A 61 13.44 -1.42 8.03
CA GLY A 61 12.62 -1.81 9.18
C GLY A 61 11.82 -0.68 9.84
N ARG A 62 12.08 0.58 9.47
CA ARG A 62 11.36 1.76 9.96
C ARG A 62 11.18 2.78 8.84
N LEU A 63 9.94 3.21 8.65
CA LEU A 63 9.64 4.26 7.67
C LEU A 63 10.09 5.64 8.19
N PRO A 64 10.68 6.51 7.34
CA PRO A 64 11.07 7.85 7.75
C PRO A 64 9.88 8.71 8.18
N SER A 65 10.04 9.54 9.21
CA SER A 65 9.05 10.52 9.66
C SER A 65 8.87 11.69 8.67
N GLY A 66 7.77 12.44 8.80
CA GLY A 66 7.49 13.64 7.99
C GLY A 66 6.74 13.35 6.68
N ARG A 67 6.17 12.16 6.53
CA ARG A 67 5.35 11.77 5.38
C ARG A 67 4.40 10.63 5.72
N ASN A 68 3.17 10.72 5.24
CA ASN A 68 2.22 9.60 5.27
C ASN A 68 2.64 8.54 4.23
N TRP A 69 2.95 7.34 4.71
CA TRP A 69 3.31 6.20 3.88
C TRP A 69 2.08 5.32 3.62
N MET A 70 2.05 4.65 2.47
CA MET A 70 1.06 3.65 2.16
C MET A 70 1.71 2.28 2.26
N LEU A 71 1.28 1.47 3.23
CA LEU A 71 1.63 0.06 3.27
C LEU A 71 0.67 -0.68 2.37
N VAL A 72 1.20 -1.54 1.51
CA VAL A 72 0.39 -2.29 0.56
C VAL A 72 0.58 -3.75 0.84
N ILE A 73 -0.50 -4.47 1.10
CA ILE A 73 -0.48 -5.92 1.24
C ILE A 73 -1.33 -6.53 0.14
N GLU A 74 -0.94 -7.70 -0.33
CA GLU A 74 -1.81 -8.49 -1.19
C GLU A 74 -2.67 -9.43 -0.36
N ARG A 75 -3.95 -9.48 -0.71
CA ARG A 75 -4.94 -10.41 -0.16
C ARG A 75 -5.63 -11.14 -1.29
N GLU A 76 -6.08 -12.35 -1.02
CA GLU A 76 -7.03 -13.01 -1.91
C GLU A 76 -8.45 -12.69 -1.41
N GLU A 77 -9.28 -12.09 -2.27
CA GLU A 77 -10.72 -11.92 -2.06
C GLU A 77 -11.45 -12.58 -3.23
N ASP A 78 -12.44 -13.43 -2.93
CA ASP A 78 -13.24 -14.18 -3.93
C ASP A 78 -12.39 -14.93 -4.98
N GLY A 79 -11.24 -15.49 -4.56
CA GLY A 79 -10.32 -16.22 -5.44
C GLY A 79 -9.49 -15.34 -6.38
N ARG A 80 -9.41 -14.03 -6.10
CA ARG A 80 -8.63 -13.07 -6.89
C ARG A 80 -7.70 -12.24 -5.99
N PRO A 81 -6.49 -11.91 -6.44
CA PRO A 81 -5.62 -11.01 -5.70
C PRO A 81 -6.20 -9.59 -5.69
N VAL A 82 -6.16 -8.96 -4.52
CA VAL A 82 -6.55 -7.59 -4.24
C VAL A 82 -5.43 -6.93 -3.43
N LEU A 83 -4.96 -5.78 -3.91
CA LEU A 83 -4.01 -4.93 -3.20
C LEU A 83 -4.76 -4.05 -2.21
N LEU A 84 -4.48 -4.22 -0.92
CA LEU A 84 -4.97 -3.35 0.12
C LEU A 84 -3.92 -2.31 0.47
N PHE A 85 -4.24 -1.05 0.21
CA PHE A 85 -3.44 0.10 0.56
C PHE A 85 -3.96 0.65 1.89
N ASP A 86 -3.15 0.52 2.92
CA ASP A 86 -3.41 1.06 4.26
C ASP A 86 -2.47 2.23 4.52
N GLU A 87 -3.01 3.34 5.01
CA GLU A 87 -2.19 4.47 5.44
C GLU A 87 -1.44 4.08 6.72
N GLY A 88 -0.12 3.93 6.61
CA GLY A 88 0.74 3.70 7.76
C GLY A 88 1.01 5.03 8.47
N PRO A 89 0.78 5.13 9.79
CA PRO A 89 1.28 6.26 10.56
C PRO A 89 2.81 6.33 10.50
N GLU A 90 3.34 7.53 10.74
CA GLU A 90 4.78 7.76 10.93
C GLU A 90 5.34 6.80 12.00
N ASP A 91 6.61 6.41 11.89
CA ASP A 91 7.32 5.53 12.84
C ASP A 91 6.79 4.09 12.99
N ARG A 92 5.93 3.61 12.08
CA ARG A 92 5.55 2.19 12.05
C ARG A 92 6.75 1.32 11.61
N PHE A 93 7.01 0.26 12.37
CA PHE A 93 7.95 -0.78 11.96
C PHE A 93 7.39 -1.53 10.75
N VAL A 94 8.25 -1.78 9.75
CA VAL A 94 7.98 -2.46 8.47
C VAL A 94 8.85 -3.71 8.31
#